data_AF-A0A1F2TV30-F1
#
_entry.id   AF-A0A1F2TV30-F1
#
_cell.length_a   1.000
_cell.length_b   1.000
_cell.length_c   1.000
_cell.angle_alpha   90.00
_cell.angle_beta   90.00
_cell.angle_gamma   90.00
#
_symmetry.space_group_name_H-M   'P 1'
#
loop_
_entity.id
_entity.type
_entity.pdbx_description
1 polymer ?
#
loop_
_entity_poly.entity_id
_entity_poly.type
_entity_poly.pdbx_seq_one_letter_code
_entity_poly.pdbx_strand_id
1 'polypeptide(L)'
;MDNVVQLWNARQSRRLSRHWIDYSERIVILGERFDEAGVLSMTPSGGNTLLARLSVIGDEFEEIVTPGEDVTVRLQGAELVVSVRAVEQDRMLVEFGMPPGSRFRIRLDSEQPAETLHFA
;
A
#
# COMPACT_ATOMS: atom_id res chain seq x y z
N MET A 1 -11.09 10.07 -19.60
CA MET A 1 -9.71 10.10 -19.10
C MET A 1 -9.54 8.81 -18.34
N ASP A 2 -8.67 7.93 -18.83
CA ASP A 2 -8.48 6.62 -18.25
C ASP A 2 -7.65 6.75 -16.97
N ASN A 3 -8.31 6.60 -15.81
CA ASN A 3 -7.64 6.53 -14.52
C ASN A 3 -7.03 5.13 -14.38
N VAL A 4 -5.86 4.94 -14.99
CA VAL A 4 -5.16 3.65 -14.93
C VAL A 4 -4.58 3.45 -13.54
N VAL A 5 -5.22 2.59 -12.75
CA VAL A 5 -4.74 2.08 -11.47
C VAL A 5 -4.12 0.71 -11.70
N GLN A 6 -2.85 0.54 -11.33
CA GLN A 6 -2.11 -0.68 -11.58
C GLN A 6 -1.09 -0.94 -10.48
N LEU A 7 -0.86 -2.23 -10.25
CA LEU A 7 0.23 -2.79 -9.46
C LEU A 7 1.26 -3.40 -10.41
N TRP A 8 2.56 -3.18 -10.16
CA TRP A 8 3.62 -3.96 -10.79
C TRP A 8 4.85 -4.08 -9.90
N ASN A 9 5.76 -4.96 -10.31
CA ASN A 9 7.11 -5.08 -9.78
C ASN A 9 8.15 -4.27 -10.60
N ALA A 10 8.83 -3.30 -9.98
CA ALA A 10 9.87 -2.49 -10.63
C ALA A 10 11.19 -2.52 -9.86
N ARG A 11 12.27 -1.99 -10.46
CA ARG A 11 13.57 -1.78 -9.78
C ARG A 11 13.97 -0.31 -9.91
N GLN A 12 13.87 0.47 -8.85
CA GLN A 12 14.28 1.89 -8.88
C GLN A 12 14.98 2.35 -7.60
N SER A 13 15.90 3.30 -7.74
CA SER A 13 16.60 3.99 -6.63
C SER A 13 15.94 5.35 -6.37
N ARG A 14 15.43 5.58 -5.16
CA ARG A 14 14.78 6.83 -4.74
C ARG A 14 15.18 7.16 -3.29
N ARG A 15 14.84 8.37 -2.82
CA ARG A 15 14.88 8.71 -1.37
C ARG A 15 13.65 8.10 -0.71
N LEU A 16 13.85 7.45 0.43
CA LEU A 16 12.89 6.49 0.94
C LEU A 16 12.60 6.72 2.43
N SER A 17 11.32 6.74 2.78
CA SER A 17 10.87 6.70 4.18
C SER A 17 10.51 5.27 4.56
N ARG A 18 11.07 4.79 5.68
CA ARG A 18 10.88 3.42 6.18
C ARG A 18 9.98 3.40 7.40
N HIS A 19 9.05 2.46 7.41
CA HIS A 19 8.08 2.29 8.49
C HIS A 19 7.86 0.80 8.76
N TRP A 20 7.82 0.42 10.03
CA TRP A 20 7.23 -0.86 10.43
C TRP A 20 5.71 -0.70 10.39
N ILE A 21 5.03 -1.67 9.78
CA ILE A 21 3.58 -1.71 9.59
C ILE A 21 3.10 -3.09 10.01
N ASP A 22 2.11 -3.16 10.89
CA ASP A 22 1.53 -4.42 11.32
C ASP A 22 0.63 -4.99 10.21
N TYR A 23 0.50 -6.32 10.09
CA TYR A 23 -0.34 -6.91 9.04
C TYR A 23 -1.84 -6.57 9.16
N SER A 24 -2.28 -6.12 10.34
CA SER A 24 -3.64 -5.60 10.56
C SER A 24 -3.83 -4.14 10.11
N GLU A 25 -2.75 -3.45 9.77
CA GLU A 25 -2.80 -2.08 9.28
C GLU A 25 -2.94 -2.04 7.76
N ARG A 26 -3.71 -1.08 7.30
CA ARG A 26 -3.93 -0.75 5.90
C ARG A 26 -3.18 0.54 5.57
N ILE A 27 -2.56 0.58 4.41
CA ILE A 27 -1.87 1.75 3.89
C ILE A 27 -2.86 2.53 3.03
N VAL A 28 -3.40 3.62 3.56
CA VAL A 28 -4.29 4.52 2.82
C VAL A 28 -3.46 5.55 2.08
N ILE A 29 -3.58 5.54 0.76
CA ILE A 29 -2.83 6.36 -0.19
C ILE A 29 -3.78 7.40 -0.76
N LEU A 30 -3.59 8.66 -0.36
CA LEU A 30 -4.33 9.79 -0.90
C LEU A 30 -3.49 10.48 -1.97
N GLY A 31 -4.02 10.52 -3.18
CA GLY A 31 -3.43 11.25 -4.30
C GLY A 31 -3.47 12.77 -4.09
N GLU A 32 -2.96 13.52 -5.06
CA GLU A 32 -2.81 14.98 -4.97
C GLU A 32 -4.14 15.73 -4.79
N ARG A 33 -5.24 15.17 -5.31
CA ARG A 33 -6.58 15.78 -5.23
C ARG A 33 -7.41 15.34 -4.01
N PHE A 34 -6.89 14.43 -3.18
CA PHE A 34 -7.49 13.94 -1.91
C PHE A 34 -8.94 13.38 -1.97
N ASP A 35 -9.56 13.38 -3.14
CA ASP A 35 -10.91 12.90 -3.44
C ASP A 35 -10.93 11.41 -3.78
N GLU A 36 -9.82 10.85 -4.23
CA GLU A 36 -9.64 9.41 -4.47
C GLU A 36 -8.52 8.83 -3.59
N ALA A 37 -8.85 7.73 -2.92
CA ALA A 37 -7.98 6.99 -2.02
C ALA A 37 -7.78 5.56 -2.56
N GLY A 38 -6.54 5.12 -2.64
CA GLY A 38 -6.20 3.70 -2.75
C GLY A 38 -5.93 3.13 -1.36
N VAL A 39 -6.41 1.92 -1.10
CA VAL A 39 -6.09 1.20 0.14
C VAL A 39 -5.25 -0.01 -0.22
N LEU A 40 -3.99 0.01 0.21
CA LEU A 40 -3.08 -1.11 0.03
C LEU A 40 -2.98 -1.88 1.34
N SER A 41 -3.38 -3.15 1.31
CA SER A 41 -3.15 -4.12 2.38
C SER A 41 -2.13 -5.15 1.93
N MET A 42 -1.27 -5.61 2.84
CA MET A 42 -0.39 -6.73 2.57
C MET A 42 -0.54 -7.75 3.69
N THR A 43 -0.77 -9.00 3.32
CA THR A 43 -1.01 -10.10 4.29
C THR A 43 -0.09 -11.27 3.98
N PRO A 44 0.35 -12.04 5.00
CA PRO A 44 1.13 -13.25 4.75
C PRO A 44 0.38 -14.25 3.86
N SER A 45 1.03 -14.71 2.78
CA SER A 45 0.44 -15.68 1.84
C SER A 45 1.13 -17.05 1.87
N GLY A 46 1.92 -17.31 2.91
CA GLY A 46 2.68 -18.55 3.11
C GLY A 46 4.17 -18.40 2.82
N GLY A 47 5.00 -19.16 3.55
CA GLY A 47 6.45 -19.06 3.44
C GLY A 47 6.94 -17.63 3.76
N ASN A 48 7.68 -17.04 2.81
CA ASN A 48 8.22 -15.69 2.90
C ASN A 48 7.55 -14.75 1.88
N THR A 49 6.29 -14.98 1.50
CA THR A 49 5.57 -14.14 0.54
C THR A 49 4.38 -13.43 1.18
N LEU A 50 4.02 -12.30 0.58
CA LEU A 50 2.89 -11.49 0.95
C LEU A 50 1.90 -11.41 -0.22
N LEU A 51 0.61 -11.45 0.07
CA LEU A 51 -0.43 -11.02 -0.86
C LEU A 51 -0.61 -9.51 -0.68
N ALA A 52 -0.22 -8.74 -1.67
CA ALA A 52 -0.54 -7.32 -1.76
C ALA A 52 -1.88 -7.14 -2.48
N ARG A 53 -2.82 -6.48 -1.82
CA ARG A 53 -4.13 -6.15 -2.37
C ARG A 53 -4.32 -4.64 -2.36
N LEU A 54 -4.57 -4.07 -3.52
CA LEU A 54 -4.91 -2.67 -3.72
C LEU A 54 -6.40 -2.56 -4.05
N SER A 55 -7.16 -1.94 -3.16
CA SER A 55 -8.57 -1.60 -3.39
C SER A 55 -8.67 -0.12 -3.73
N VAL A 56 -9.35 0.18 -4.83
CA VAL A 56 -9.74 1.54 -5.27
C VAL A 56 -11.23 1.58 -5.54
N ILE A 57 -11.81 2.77 -5.75
CA ILE A 57 -13.25 2.89 -6.00
C ILE A 57 -13.62 2.10 -7.26
N GLY A 58 -14.34 1.00 -7.07
CA GLY A 58 -14.87 0.17 -8.16
C GLY A 58 -13.99 -0.99 -8.61
N ASP A 59 -12.72 -1.06 -8.18
CA ASP A 59 -11.78 -2.10 -8.64
C ASP A 59 -10.88 -2.61 -7.49
N GLU A 60 -10.42 -3.86 -7.64
CA GLU A 60 -9.47 -4.50 -6.75
C GLU A 60 -8.38 -5.21 -7.55
N PHE A 61 -7.13 -5.06 -7.11
CA PHE A 61 -5.95 -5.65 -7.75
C PHE A 61 -5.15 -6.44 -6.71
N GLU A 62 -4.63 -7.59 -7.12
CA GLU A 62 -3.87 -8.50 -6.25
C GLU A 62 -2.56 -8.94 -6.91
N GLU A 63 -1.49 -9.00 -6.13
CA GLU A 63 -0.19 -9.52 -6.55
C GLU A 63 0.52 -10.22 -5.38
N ILE A 64 1.27 -11.28 -5.69
CA ILE A 64 2.15 -11.94 -4.72
C ILE A 64 3.51 -11.25 -4.74
N VAL A 65 3.97 -10.85 -3.56
CA VAL A 65 5.18 -10.05 -3.36
C VAL A 65 6.13 -10.79 -2.45
N THR A 66 7.41 -10.81 -2.81
CA THR A 66 8.49 -11.33 -1.97
C THR A 66 9.26 -10.16 -1.34
N PRO A 67 9.75 -10.27 -0.09
CA PRO A 67 10.65 -9.28 0.48
C PRO A 67 11.84 -9.01 -0.44
N GLY A 68 12.12 -7.74 -0.68
CA GLY A 68 13.09 -7.24 -1.65
C GLY A 68 12.47 -6.76 -2.96
N GLU A 69 11.23 -7.13 -3.26
CA GLU A 69 10.50 -6.65 -4.42
C GLU A 69 9.84 -5.30 -4.16
N ASP A 70 9.76 -4.48 -5.22
CA ASP A 70 9.15 -3.15 -5.14
C ASP A 70 7.78 -3.21 -5.83
N VAL A 71 6.73 -2.93 -5.08
CA VAL A 71 5.36 -2.81 -5.58
C VAL A 71 5.11 -1.37 -5.99
N THR A 72 4.79 -1.13 -7.25
CA THR A 72 4.46 0.21 -7.71
C THR A 72 2.96 0.36 -7.86
N VAL A 73 2.42 1.31 -7.11
CA VAL A 73 1.02 1.72 -7.16
C VAL A 73 0.93 2.97 -8.04
N ARG A 74 0.20 2.88 -9.15
CA ARG A 74 -0.20 4.07 -9.93
C ARG A 74 -1.61 4.50 -9.55
N LEU A 75 -1.78 5.78 -9.22
CA LEU A 75 -3.08 6.41 -8.96
C LEU A 75 -3.14 7.73 -9.74
N GLN A 76 -4.08 7.86 -10.68
CA GLN A 76 -4.29 9.08 -11.48
C GLN A 76 -3.01 9.65 -12.15
N GLY A 77 -2.09 8.79 -12.57
CA GLY A 77 -0.82 9.20 -13.18
C GLY A 77 0.28 9.60 -12.19
N ALA A 78 0.00 9.62 -10.89
CA ALA A 78 1.03 9.67 -9.86
C ALA A 78 1.51 8.25 -9.53
N GLU A 79 2.79 8.10 -9.21
CA GLU A 79 3.43 6.81 -8.96
C GLU A 79 3.97 6.75 -7.53
N LEU A 80 3.53 5.77 -6.76
CA LEU A 80 4.06 5.45 -5.45
C LEU A 80 4.71 4.08 -5.50
N VAL A 81 5.97 3.99 -5.12
CA VAL A 81 6.69 2.73 -4.93
C VAL A 81 6.60 2.35 -3.46
N VAL A 82 6.20 1.12 -3.22
CA VAL A 82 6.02 0.50 -1.90
C VAL A 82 6.86 -0.77 -1.90
N SER A 83 7.92 -0.79 -1.12
CA SER A 83 8.85 -1.92 -1.09
C SER A 83 8.80 -2.61 0.25
N VAL A 84 8.70 -3.93 0.26
CA VAL A 84 8.81 -4.72 1.49
C VAL A 84 10.27 -5.11 1.66
N ARG A 85 10.92 -4.59 2.71
CA ARG A 85 12.35 -4.84 2.96
C ARG A 85 12.62 -5.95 3.96
N ALA A 86 11.70 -6.18 4.87
CA ALA A 86 11.76 -7.27 5.83
C ALA A 86 10.34 -7.68 6.23
N VAL A 87 10.19 -8.94 6.64
CA VAL A 87 8.96 -9.47 7.20
C VAL A 87 9.28 -10.14 8.52
N GLU A 88 8.43 -9.90 9.50
CA GLU A 88 8.43 -10.56 10.79
C GLU A 88 7.08 -11.27 10.98
N GLN A 89 6.89 -11.89 12.14
CA GLN A 89 5.72 -12.72 12.42
C GLN A 89 4.40 -11.92 12.36
N ASP A 90 4.41 -10.67 12.82
CA ASP A 90 3.24 -9.81 13.01
C ASP A 90 3.28 -8.51 12.20
N ARG A 91 4.42 -8.19 11.60
CA ARG A 91 4.66 -6.91 10.93
C ARG A 91 5.65 -7.01 9.78
N MET A 92 5.73 -5.94 9.01
CA MET A 92 6.60 -5.80 7.84
C MET A 92 7.29 -4.44 7.83
N LEU A 93 8.53 -4.40 7.36
CA LEU A 93 9.26 -3.16 7.13
C LEU A 93 8.97 -2.71 5.70
N VAL A 94 8.17 -1.66 5.58
CA VAL A 94 7.76 -1.07 4.31
C VAL A 94 8.52 0.22 4.06
N GLU A 95 8.92 0.39 2.81
CA GLU A 95 9.68 1.53 2.32
C GLU A 95 8.89 2.23 1.21
N PHE A 96 8.66 3.54 1.37
CA PHE A 96 7.91 4.33 0.39
C PHE A 96 8.85 5.21 -0.44
N GLY A 97 8.66 5.22 -1.75
CA GLY A 97 9.39 6.05 -2.70
C GLY A 97 8.47 6.70 -3.72
N MET A 98 8.73 7.96 -4.08
CA MET A 98 7.94 8.67 -5.08
C MET A 98 8.86 9.42 -6.06
N PRO A 99 8.43 9.64 -7.32
CA PRO A 99 9.16 10.45 -8.27
C PRO A 99 9.32 11.90 -7.76
N PRO A 100 10.40 12.61 -8.14
CA PRO A 100 10.54 14.02 -7.86
C PRO A 100 9.33 14.82 -8.34
N GLY A 101 8.83 15.74 -7.51
CA GLY A 101 7.67 16.57 -7.82
C GLY A 101 6.31 15.92 -7.54
N SER A 102 6.26 14.63 -7.21
CA SER A 102 5.02 13.97 -6.78
C SER A 102 4.65 14.34 -5.35
N ARG A 103 3.35 14.35 -5.04
CA ARG A 103 2.82 14.54 -3.69
C ARG A 103 1.78 13.46 -3.37
N PHE A 104 2.03 12.74 -2.29
CA PHE A 104 1.08 11.80 -1.71
C PHE A 104 0.94 12.08 -0.23
N ARG A 105 -0.24 11.80 0.32
CA ARG A 105 -0.42 11.66 1.77
C ARG A 105 -0.69 10.19 2.07
N ILE A 106 0.16 9.62 2.91
CA ILE A 106 0.05 8.23 3.37
C ILE A 106 -0.47 8.27 4.80
N ARG A 107 -1.49 7.46 5.08
CA ARG A 107 -2.03 7.25 6.43
C ARG A 107 -2.05 5.75 6.70
N LEU A 108 -1.60 5.35 7.88
CA LEU A 108 -1.76 3.98 8.37
C LEU A 108 -3.10 3.92 9.11
N ASP A 109 -3.91 2.93 8.77
CA ASP A 109 -5.23 2.72 9.35
C ASP A 109 -5.31 1.30 9.89
N SER A 110 -5.38 1.15 11.20
CA SER A 110 -5.64 -0.16 11.79
C SER A 110 -7.09 -0.54 11.50
N GLU A 111 -7.36 -1.80 11.14
CA GLU A 111 -8.72 -2.32 11.23
C GLU A 111 -9.19 -2.26 12.70
N GLN A 112 -9.79 -1.14 13.11
CA GLN A 112 -10.80 -1.22 14.15
C GLN A 112 -12.07 -1.69 13.46
N PRO A 113 -12.62 -2.88 13.79
CA PRO A 113 -14.01 -3.12 13.45
C PRO A 113 -14.79 -1.94 14.03
N ALA A 114 -15.70 -1.37 13.25
CA ALA A 114 -16.70 -0.48 13.81
C ALA A 114 -17.38 -1.29 14.92
N GLU A 115 -17.04 -1.02 16.18
CA GLU A 115 -17.82 -1.51 17.30
C GLU A 115 -19.24 -1.06 17.00
N THR A 116 -20.11 -2.04 16.74
CA THR A 116 -21.52 -1.79 16.62
C THR A 116 -21.92 -1.17 17.95
N LEU A 117 -22.10 0.15 17.95
CA LEU A 117 -22.66 0.89 19.07
C LEU A 117 -24.06 0.34 19.28
N HIS A 118 -24.17 -0.69 20.12
CA HIS A 118 -25.42 -1.12 20.68
C HIS A 118 -25.85 -0.01 21.64
N PHE A 119 -26.72 0.87 21.15
CA PHE A 119 -27.56 1.68 22.02
C PHE A 119 -28.56 0.71 22.68
N ALA A 120 -28.31 0.39 23.94
CA ALA A 120 -29.29 -0.23 24.83
C ALA A 120 -30.20 0.84 25.44
#